data_AF-A0A1M5BCK3-F1
#
_entry.id   AF-A0A1M5BCK3-F1
#
_cell.length_a   1.000
_cell.length_b   1.000
_cell.length_c   1.000
_cell.angle_alpha   90.00
_cell.angle_beta   90.00
_cell.angle_gamma   90.00
#
_symmetry.space_group_name_H-M   'P 1'
#
loop_
_entity.id
_entity.type
_entity.pdbx_description
1 polymer ?
#
loop_
_entity_poly.entity_id
_entity_poly.type
_entity_poly.pdbx_seq_one_letter_code
_entity_poly.pdbx_strand_id
1 'polypeptide(L)'
;MNKILALLVVCTGIFFFTPAFAQETENIISDDRPELVETTSPETSAILLDKEREGNFSLATLLRGMLGMTVLLLIGFVFSTNRKNIPWKTVATGLFIQVILAIGVLYVPFIRHGFEFFGQIFVKILDFTKAGSEFLLGDLMNSSTYGFIFLFQVLPTIIFFSALTSLLFYWGIIQKVVWALAWVFTKALKISGAEALSVAGNIFLGQTESPLMIKAYLEKMSKSEILLVMSGGMATMAGGVLAAYIAMLGGDDPQMRLEFAKHLLAASVMAAPAAIVFSKMLVPPTEAINKQIEVSKDKIGSNVLDAITNGTSEGVKLAVNVAAMLLTFIAFIAMFNFIVGKVGEWTSLNDLIVEGTNGKYDGLSLQFILGYTFAPLMWLIGVSPEDIIVVGRLLGEKLILTEFIGYISLAELKTAGILSNPKSVIMATYILCGFANFSSIGIQIGGIGALAPGRRVLLSKYGMPALLAGTLASLMSATIIGMIMG
;
A
#
# COMPACT_ATOMS: atom_id res chain seq x y z
N MET A 1 15.47 -0.54 17.70
CA MET A 1 14.99 0.79 18.13
C MET A 1 16.01 1.88 17.84
N ASN A 2 17.22 1.84 18.41
CA ASN A 2 18.23 2.92 18.27
C ASN A 2 18.64 3.28 16.83
N LYS A 3 18.66 2.32 15.89
CA LYS A 3 19.00 2.59 14.47
C LYS A 3 17.86 3.25 13.67
N ILE A 4 16.60 3.02 14.05
CA ILE A 4 15.43 3.60 13.38
C ILE A 4 15.20 5.03 13.88
N LEU A 5 15.38 5.24 15.19
CA LEU A 5 15.36 6.58 15.79
C LEU A 5 16.50 7.45 15.23
N ALA A 6 17.70 6.88 15.04
CA ALA A 6 18.81 7.60 14.40
C ALA A 6 18.53 7.98 12.94
N LEU A 7 17.82 7.12 12.17
CA LEU A 7 17.42 7.47 10.80
C LEU A 7 16.38 8.59 10.78
N LEU A 8 15.38 8.54 11.67
CA LEU A 8 14.37 9.59 11.82
C LEU A 8 15.00 10.93 12.25
N VAL A 9 15.96 10.90 13.17
CA VAL A 9 16.71 12.09 13.63
C VAL A 9 17.65 12.63 12.53
N VAL A 10 18.28 11.79 11.72
CA VAL A 10 19.14 12.24 10.61
C VAL A 10 18.30 12.82 9.46
N CYS A 11 17.13 12.25 9.17
CA CYS A 11 16.20 12.80 8.17
C CYS A 11 15.58 14.13 8.62
N THR A 12 15.26 14.28 9.91
CA THR A 12 14.69 15.53 10.45
C THR A 12 15.74 16.62 10.69
N GLY A 13 16.96 16.28 11.09
CA GLY A 13 17.99 17.26 11.48
C GLY A 13 18.63 18.04 10.32
N ILE A 14 18.57 17.55 9.08
CA ILE A 14 19.21 18.22 7.93
C ILE A 14 18.34 19.34 7.35
N PHE A 15 17.02 19.36 7.60
CA PHE A 15 16.10 20.31 6.98
C PHE A 15 15.62 21.46 7.88
N PHE A 16 15.99 21.49 9.15
CA PHE A 16 15.67 22.63 10.03
C PHE A 16 16.55 23.87 9.79
N PHE A 17 17.53 23.83 8.89
CA PHE A 17 18.53 24.89 8.73
C PHE A 17 18.74 25.45 7.31
N THR A 18 17.82 25.20 6.36
CA THR A 18 17.87 25.87 5.06
C THR A 18 16.58 26.66 4.82
N PRO A 19 16.65 27.98 4.52
CA PRO A 19 15.46 28.75 4.21
C PRO A 19 14.84 28.17 2.93
N ALA A 20 13.56 27.82 3.02
CA ALA A 20 12.78 27.31 1.91
C ALA A 20 12.79 28.32 0.77
N PHE A 21 13.02 27.84 -0.46
CA PHE A 21 12.72 28.60 -1.66
C PHE A 21 11.22 28.92 -1.64
N ALA A 22 10.90 30.21 -1.51
CA ALA A 22 9.53 30.71 -1.53
C ALA A 22 8.86 30.34 -2.87
N GLN A 23 7.63 29.84 -2.80
CA GLN A 23 6.78 29.64 -3.97
C GLN A 23 5.39 30.17 -3.61
N GLU A 24 4.99 31.23 -4.31
CA GLU A 24 3.69 31.89 -4.20
C GLU A 24 2.60 30.97 -4.77
N THR A 25 1.59 30.65 -3.99
CA THR A 25 0.29 30.16 -4.48
C THR A 25 -0.77 30.51 -3.44
N GLU A 26 -1.93 30.99 -3.90
CA GLU A 26 -2.96 31.68 -3.11
C GLU A 26 -3.56 30.87 -1.95
N ASN A 27 -3.91 31.62 -0.89
CA ASN A 27 -4.52 31.17 0.36
C ASN A 27 -5.92 30.59 0.15
N ILE A 28 -6.14 29.33 0.51
CA ILE A 28 -7.47 28.84 0.90
C ILE A 28 -7.27 27.78 1.98
N ILE A 29 -7.69 28.09 3.21
CA ILE A 29 -8.51 27.27 4.13
C ILE A 29 -8.55 28.02 5.47
N SER A 30 -9.74 28.49 5.86
CA SER A 30 -10.09 28.91 7.21
C SER A 30 -11.03 27.86 7.82
N ASP A 31 -11.07 27.82 9.15
CA ASP A 31 -11.74 26.88 10.08
C ASP A 31 -13.29 26.76 9.98
N ASP A 32 -13.85 26.82 8.77
CA ASP A 32 -15.19 26.34 8.51
C ASP A 32 -15.09 25.01 7.76
N ARG A 33 -15.80 24.00 8.25
CA ARG A 33 -15.96 22.73 7.52
C ARG A 33 -16.35 23.10 6.09
N PRO A 34 -15.64 22.63 5.06
CA PRO A 34 -16.11 22.87 3.71
C PRO A 34 -17.48 22.20 3.62
N GLU A 35 -18.53 22.99 3.40
CA GLU A 35 -19.72 22.48 2.76
C GLU A 35 -19.23 21.71 1.54
N LEU A 36 -19.66 20.45 1.42
CA LEU A 36 -19.37 19.59 0.28
C LEU A 36 -20.01 20.22 -0.95
N VAL A 37 -19.33 21.19 -1.56
CA VAL A 37 -19.69 21.69 -2.88
C VAL A 37 -19.34 20.56 -3.85
N GLU A 38 -20.38 19.86 -4.28
CA GLU A 38 -20.36 18.92 -5.40
C GLU A 38 -19.82 19.63 -6.65
N THR A 39 -18.51 19.56 -6.84
CA THR A 39 -17.89 19.76 -8.14
C THR A 39 -17.10 18.52 -8.47
N THR A 40 -17.83 17.44 -8.79
CA THR A 40 -17.31 16.40 -9.69
C THR A 40 -17.17 17.03 -11.08
N SER A 41 -16.19 17.93 -11.25
CA SER A 41 -15.92 18.51 -12.56
C SER A 41 -15.33 17.40 -13.46
N PRO A 42 -15.86 17.21 -14.69
CA PRO A 42 -15.27 16.33 -15.70
C PRO A 42 -13.81 16.68 -16.03
N GLU A 43 -13.35 17.87 -15.65
CA GLU A 43 -12.01 18.39 -15.93
C GLU A 43 -10.92 17.66 -15.12
N THR A 44 -11.16 17.30 -13.86
CA THR A 44 -10.16 16.57 -13.06
C THR A 44 -9.93 15.14 -13.59
N SER A 45 -10.98 14.48 -14.06
CA SER A 45 -10.91 13.17 -14.72
C SER A 45 -10.15 13.24 -16.04
N ALA A 46 -10.41 14.26 -16.86
CA ALA A 46 -9.69 14.50 -18.10
C ALA A 46 -8.20 14.81 -17.86
N ILE A 47 -7.86 15.59 -16.82
CA ILE A 47 -6.48 15.98 -16.52
C ILE A 47 -5.59 14.80 -16.12
N LEU A 48 -6.09 13.84 -15.34
CA LEU A 48 -5.32 12.64 -14.99
C LEU A 48 -5.10 11.73 -16.22
N LEU A 49 -6.12 11.59 -17.07
CA LEU A 49 -6.09 10.72 -18.26
C LEU A 49 -5.32 11.34 -19.46
N ASP A 50 -5.36 12.67 -19.64
CA ASP A 50 -4.64 13.38 -20.70
C ASP A 50 -3.19 13.70 -20.32
N LYS A 51 -2.88 14.09 -19.06
CA LYS A 51 -1.48 14.39 -18.68
C LYS A 51 -0.60 13.15 -18.50
N GLU A 52 -1.14 11.94 -18.30
CA GLU A 52 -0.35 10.71 -18.41
C GLU A 52 0.33 10.58 -19.79
N ARG A 53 -0.22 11.23 -20.82
CA ARG A 53 0.29 11.14 -22.20
C ARG A 53 1.32 12.21 -22.55
N GLU A 54 1.50 13.25 -21.73
CA GLU A 54 2.37 14.40 -22.02
C GLU A 54 3.65 14.50 -21.18
N GLY A 55 3.89 13.56 -20.26
CA GLY A 55 5.13 13.48 -19.50
C GLY A 55 6.33 13.12 -20.40
N ASN A 56 7.05 14.14 -20.88
CA ASN A 56 8.29 13.95 -21.63
C ASN A 56 9.36 13.39 -20.69
N PHE A 57 9.70 12.11 -20.87
CA PHE A 57 10.81 11.45 -20.18
C PHE A 57 12.05 12.33 -20.14
N SER A 58 12.45 12.74 -18.94
CA SER A 58 13.60 13.63 -18.74
C SER A 58 14.80 12.86 -18.18
N LEU A 59 16.00 13.26 -18.61
CA LEU A 59 17.22 12.73 -17.99
C LEU A 59 17.27 13.05 -16.50
N ALA A 60 16.69 14.19 -16.08
CA ALA A 60 16.63 14.57 -14.67
C ALA A 60 15.74 13.64 -13.84
N THR A 61 14.58 13.23 -14.37
CA THR A 61 13.65 12.32 -13.68
C THR A 61 14.22 10.90 -13.61
N LEU A 62 14.89 10.44 -14.67
CA LEU A 62 15.65 9.20 -14.66
C LEU A 62 16.72 9.20 -13.57
N LEU A 63 17.59 10.22 -13.54
CA LEU A 63 18.68 10.30 -12.57
C LEU A 63 18.15 10.39 -11.13
N ARG A 64 17.08 11.15 -10.90
CA ARG A 64 16.43 11.26 -9.59
C ARG A 64 15.80 9.92 -9.16
N GLY A 65 15.14 9.22 -10.07
CA GLY A 65 14.60 7.88 -9.83
C GLY A 65 15.70 6.87 -9.47
N MET A 66 16.80 6.85 -10.23
CA MET A 66 17.97 6.01 -9.94
C MET A 66 18.60 6.31 -8.58
N LEU A 67 18.68 7.59 -8.21
CA LEU A 67 19.11 8.02 -6.88
C LEU A 67 18.18 7.48 -5.80
N GLY A 68 16.86 7.64 -5.96
CA GLY A 68 15.86 7.10 -5.05
C GLY A 68 15.98 5.59 -4.87
N MET A 69 16.06 4.84 -5.98
CA MET A 69 16.26 3.38 -5.93
C MET A 69 17.54 3.01 -5.16
N THR A 70 18.62 3.74 -5.41
CA THR A 70 19.91 3.52 -4.73
C THR A 70 19.80 3.78 -3.23
N VAL A 71 19.14 4.86 -2.81
CA VAL A 71 18.90 5.18 -1.40
C VAL A 71 18.07 4.09 -0.73
N LEU A 72 16.99 3.62 -1.35
CA LEU A 72 16.15 2.55 -0.79
C LEU A 72 16.94 1.25 -0.62
N LEU A 73 17.77 0.88 -1.61
CA LEU A 73 18.68 -0.27 -1.50
C LEU A 73 19.72 -0.06 -0.40
N LEU A 74 20.25 1.15 -0.25
CA LEU A 74 21.18 1.49 0.82
C LEU A 74 20.54 1.33 2.19
N ILE A 75 19.27 1.74 2.37
CA ILE A 75 18.52 1.49 3.62
C ILE A 75 18.45 -0.03 3.86
N GLY A 76 18.02 -0.82 2.87
CA GLY A 76 18.00 -2.28 2.98
C GLY A 76 19.37 -2.88 3.35
N PHE A 77 20.45 -2.36 2.77
CA PHE A 77 21.83 -2.78 3.05
C PHE A 77 22.28 -2.41 4.48
N VAL A 78 21.97 -1.21 4.94
CA VAL A 78 22.34 -0.72 6.28
C VAL A 78 21.67 -1.55 7.37
N PHE A 79 20.40 -1.92 7.17
CA PHE A 79 19.61 -2.73 8.11
C PHE A 79 19.78 -4.25 7.92
N SER A 80 20.60 -4.69 6.96
CA SER A 80 20.91 -6.10 6.74
C SER A 80 21.60 -6.74 7.96
N THR A 81 21.16 -7.94 8.30
CA THR A 81 21.77 -8.80 9.32
C THR A 81 23.11 -9.40 8.89
N ASN A 82 23.33 -9.57 7.57
CA ASN A 82 24.58 -10.11 7.03
C ASN A 82 24.88 -9.54 5.63
N ARG A 83 25.50 -8.36 5.59
CA ARG A 83 25.82 -7.61 4.36
C ARG A 83 26.68 -8.38 3.35
N LYS A 84 27.50 -9.34 3.82
CA LYS A 84 28.39 -10.14 2.97
C LYS A 84 27.63 -11.23 2.20
N ASN A 85 26.48 -11.67 2.70
CA ASN A 85 25.73 -12.79 2.13
C ASN A 85 24.47 -12.35 1.37
N ILE A 86 24.31 -11.05 1.09
CA ILE A 86 23.17 -10.54 0.31
C ILE A 86 23.20 -11.20 -1.09
N PRO A 87 22.12 -11.85 -1.53
CA PRO A 87 22.08 -12.51 -2.83
C PRO A 87 21.86 -11.47 -3.94
N TRP A 88 22.92 -10.75 -4.32
CA TRP A 88 22.86 -9.66 -5.31
C TRP A 88 22.26 -10.07 -6.67
N LYS A 89 22.40 -11.34 -7.07
CA LYS A 89 21.72 -11.87 -8.26
C LYS A 89 20.20 -11.82 -8.10
N THR A 90 19.66 -12.24 -6.96
CA THR A 90 18.22 -12.17 -6.65
C THR A 90 17.76 -10.71 -6.55
N VAL A 91 18.57 -9.84 -5.94
CA VAL A 91 18.28 -8.39 -5.85
C VAL A 91 18.18 -7.76 -7.24
N ALA A 92 19.20 -7.96 -8.08
CA ALA A 92 19.23 -7.42 -9.43
C ALA A 92 18.10 -7.95 -10.30
N THR A 93 17.83 -9.27 -10.27
CA THR A 93 16.71 -9.86 -11.01
C THR A 93 15.36 -9.34 -10.52
N GLY A 94 15.16 -9.14 -9.21
CA GLY A 94 13.92 -8.62 -8.66
C GLY A 94 13.65 -7.16 -9.04
N LEU A 95 14.69 -6.33 -9.07
CA LEU A 95 14.59 -4.96 -9.58
C LEU A 95 14.31 -4.94 -11.08
N PHE A 96 14.99 -5.79 -11.84
CA PHE A 96 14.79 -5.92 -13.29
C PHE A 96 13.36 -6.34 -13.63
N ILE A 97 12.79 -7.31 -12.89
CA ILE A 97 11.38 -7.71 -13.05
C ILE A 97 10.45 -6.53 -12.77
N GLN A 98 10.67 -5.74 -11.71
CA GLN A 98 9.84 -4.57 -11.42
C GLN A 98 9.89 -3.52 -12.54
N VAL A 99 11.09 -3.22 -13.06
CA VAL A 99 11.26 -2.28 -14.17
C VAL A 99 10.56 -2.79 -15.44
N ILE A 100 10.70 -4.08 -15.77
CA ILE A 100 9.97 -4.68 -16.90
C ILE A 100 8.46 -4.58 -16.70
N LEU A 101 7.96 -4.90 -15.50
CA LEU A 101 6.53 -4.81 -15.22
C LEU A 101 6.01 -3.38 -15.34
N ALA A 102 6.75 -2.40 -14.81
CA ALA A 102 6.39 -1.00 -14.89
C ALA A 102 6.35 -0.51 -16.36
N ILE A 103 7.40 -0.78 -17.14
CA ILE A 103 7.43 -0.47 -18.57
C ILE A 103 6.30 -1.20 -19.32
N GLY A 104 6.04 -2.46 -18.95
CA GLY A 104 4.98 -3.26 -19.52
C GLY A 104 3.60 -2.61 -19.33
N VAL A 105 3.25 -2.27 -18.09
CA VAL A 105 1.97 -1.64 -17.76
C VAL A 105 1.85 -0.25 -18.38
N LEU A 106 2.92 0.55 -18.34
CA LEU A 106 2.88 1.94 -18.77
C LEU A 106 3.02 2.13 -20.29
N TYR A 107 3.73 1.27 -21.02
CA TYR A 107 4.01 1.52 -22.45
C TYR A 107 3.64 0.36 -23.39
N VAL A 108 3.56 -0.89 -22.92
CA VAL A 108 3.31 -2.03 -23.80
C VAL A 108 1.79 -2.23 -23.92
N PRO A 109 1.17 -1.95 -25.09
CA PRO A 109 -0.28 -1.95 -25.19
C PRO A 109 -0.89 -3.29 -24.79
N PHE A 110 -0.33 -4.41 -25.23
CA PHE A 110 -0.85 -5.74 -24.89
C PHE A 110 -0.88 -6.00 -23.38
N ILE A 111 0.16 -5.60 -22.65
CA ILE A 111 0.21 -5.77 -21.18
C ILE A 111 -0.80 -4.83 -20.53
N ARG A 112 -0.87 -3.57 -20.97
CA ARG A 112 -1.85 -2.60 -20.50
C ARG A 112 -3.29 -3.10 -20.65
N HIS A 113 -3.67 -3.59 -21.83
CA HIS A 113 -5.00 -4.19 -22.07
C HIS A 113 -5.27 -5.39 -21.14
N GLY A 114 -4.24 -6.16 -20.78
CA GLY A 114 -4.37 -7.22 -19.78
C GLY A 114 -4.76 -6.69 -18.41
N PHE A 115 -4.07 -5.65 -17.91
CA PHE A 115 -4.41 -5.01 -16.64
C PHE A 115 -5.76 -4.29 -16.67
N GLU A 116 -6.11 -3.66 -17.80
CA GLU A 116 -7.44 -3.06 -18.01
C GLU A 116 -8.53 -4.13 -17.99
N PHE A 117 -8.33 -5.28 -18.62
CA PHE A 117 -9.27 -6.40 -18.59
C PHE A 117 -9.53 -6.87 -17.15
N PHE A 118 -8.47 -7.09 -16.35
CA PHE A 118 -8.64 -7.43 -14.94
C PHE A 118 -9.26 -6.29 -14.15
N GLY A 119 -8.89 -5.04 -14.41
CA GLY A 119 -9.49 -3.86 -13.78
C GLY A 119 -11.00 -3.78 -14.03
N GLN A 120 -11.45 -4.04 -15.26
CA GLN A 120 -12.87 -4.11 -15.61
C GLN A 120 -13.61 -5.21 -14.84
N ILE A 121 -12.97 -6.37 -14.62
CA ILE A 121 -13.55 -7.42 -13.76
C ILE A 121 -13.77 -6.90 -12.35
N PHE A 122 -12.78 -6.22 -11.75
CA PHE A 122 -12.92 -5.62 -10.41
C PHE A 122 -14.04 -4.59 -10.36
N VAL A 123 -14.10 -3.68 -11.34
CA VAL A 123 -15.18 -2.68 -11.44
C VAL A 123 -16.54 -3.36 -11.58
N LYS A 124 -16.66 -4.42 -12.38
CA LYS A 124 -17.91 -5.16 -12.53
C LYS A 124 -18.34 -5.87 -11.24
N ILE A 125 -17.38 -6.37 -10.45
CA ILE A 125 -17.67 -6.96 -9.15
C ILE A 125 -18.19 -5.89 -8.16
N LEU A 126 -17.67 -4.66 -8.23
CA LEU A 126 -18.22 -3.54 -7.46
C LEU A 126 -19.69 -3.29 -7.81
N ASP A 127 -20.06 -3.35 -9.10
CA ASP A 127 -21.46 -3.22 -9.52
C ASP A 127 -22.36 -4.32 -8.92
N PHE A 128 -21.89 -5.58 -8.90
CA PHE A 128 -22.66 -6.68 -8.32
C PHE A 128 -22.85 -6.50 -6.80
N THR A 129 -21.82 -6.02 -6.12
CA THR A 129 -21.90 -5.70 -4.70
C THR A 129 -22.90 -4.56 -4.47
N LYS A 130 -22.88 -3.52 -5.32
CA LYS A 130 -23.80 -2.39 -5.23
C LYS A 130 -25.26 -2.84 -5.31
N ALA A 131 -25.61 -3.76 -6.20
CA ALA A 131 -26.97 -4.32 -6.27
C ALA A 131 -27.40 -5.00 -4.96
N GLY A 132 -26.49 -5.72 -4.30
CA GLY A 132 -26.73 -6.32 -2.99
C GLY A 132 -26.88 -5.26 -1.88
N SER A 133 -26.05 -4.23 -1.90
CA SER A 133 -26.13 -3.11 -0.95
C SER A 133 -27.41 -2.30 -1.11
N GLU A 134 -27.84 -2.01 -2.34
CA GLU A 134 -29.10 -1.30 -2.63
C GLU A 134 -30.32 -2.08 -2.13
N PHE A 135 -30.31 -3.40 -2.28
CA PHE A 135 -31.37 -4.25 -1.70
C PHE A 135 -31.42 -4.17 -0.16
N LEU A 136 -30.26 -4.14 0.51
CA LEU A 136 -30.19 -4.14 1.98
C LEU A 136 -30.41 -2.76 2.61
N LEU A 137 -29.97 -1.69 1.93
CA LEU A 137 -29.85 -0.35 2.50
C LEU A 137 -30.76 0.69 1.82
N GLY A 138 -31.34 0.36 0.66
CA GLY A 138 -32.25 1.23 -0.08
C GLY A 138 -31.61 2.58 -0.42
N ASP A 139 -32.37 3.65 -0.19
CA ASP A 139 -31.97 5.03 -0.54
C ASP A 139 -30.70 5.51 0.17
N LEU A 140 -30.24 4.85 1.25
CA LEU A 140 -28.98 5.17 1.93
C LEU A 140 -27.75 4.95 1.04
N MET A 141 -27.89 4.23 -0.07
CA MET A 141 -26.84 4.09 -1.09
C MET A 141 -26.78 5.26 -2.08
N ASN A 142 -27.74 6.18 -2.04
CA ASN A 142 -27.78 7.31 -2.96
C ASN A 142 -26.82 8.43 -2.52
N SER A 143 -25.64 8.48 -3.15
CA SER A 143 -24.62 9.50 -2.91
C SER A 143 -25.10 10.94 -3.15
N SER A 144 -26.02 11.15 -4.09
CA SER A 144 -26.53 12.50 -4.39
C SER A 144 -27.47 13.05 -3.31
N THR A 145 -28.08 12.17 -2.51
CA THR A 145 -28.99 12.57 -1.42
C THR A 145 -28.28 12.62 -0.09
N TYR A 146 -27.43 11.63 0.22
CA TYR A 146 -26.85 11.42 1.53
C TYR A 146 -25.33 11.64 1.58
N GLY A 147 -24.71 11.97 0.45
CA GLY A 147 -23.26 11.97 0.31
C GLY A 147 -22.66 10.56 0.29
N PHE A 148 -21.35 10.49 0.16
CA PHE A 148 -20.60 9.24 0.19
C PHE A 148 -20.55 8.68 1.62
N ILE A 149 -21.38 7.67 1.92
CA ILE A 149 -21.34 6.99 3.21
C ILE A 149 -20.40 5.77 3.13
N PHE A 150 -19.19 5.94 3.66
CA PHE A 150 -18.15 4.90 3.69
C PHE A 150 -18.67 3.53 4.15
N LEU A 151 -19.43 3.51 5.25
CA LEU A 151 -19.95 2.29 5.87
C LEU A 151 -20.80 1.46 4.90
N PHE A 152 -21.55 2.13 4.02
CA PHE A 152 -22.51 1.51 3.11
C PHE A 152 -21.92 1.26 1.72
N GLN A 153 -20.99 2.10 1.27
CA GLN A 153 -20.44 2.01 -0.08
C GLN A 153 -19.17 1.15 -0.17
N VAL A 154 -18.39 1.06 0.91
CA VAL A 154 -17.08 0.40 0.90
C VAL A 154 -17.12 -0.96 1.58
N LEU A 155 -17.70 -1.06 2.78
CA LEU A 155 -17.61 -2.28 3.58
C LEU A 155 -18.33 -3.50 2.99
N PRO A 156 -19.49 -3.38 2.33
CA PRO A 156 -20.13 -4.54 1.68
C PRO A 156 -19.25 -5.19 0.62
N THR A 157 -18.40 -4.40 -0.05
CA THR A 157 -17.41 -4.89 -1.02
C THR A 157 -16.43 -5.86 -0.37
N ILE A 158 -15.96 -5.56 0.84
CA ILE A 158 -15.06 -6.45 1.59
C ILE A 158 -15.74 -7.79 1.86
N ILE A 159 -17.00 -7.77 2.26
CA ILE A 159 -17.79 -8.98 2.56
C ILE A 159 -17.95 -9.83 1.29
N PHE A 160 -18.41 -9.22 0.20
CA PHE A 160 -18.63 -9.92 -1.07
C PHE A 160 -17.34 -10.51 -1.64
N PHE A 161 -16.25 -9.73 -1.66
CA PHE A 161 -14.96 -10.22 -2.16
C PHE A 161 -14.37 -11.33 -1.30
N SER A 162 -14.57 -11.30 0.02
CA SER A 162 -14.14 -12.39 0.90
C SER A 162 -14.89 -13.69 0.56
N ALA A 163 -16.20 -13.61 0.34
CA ALA A 163 -17.01 -14.73 -0.11
C ALA A 163 -16.57 -15.27 -1.49
N LEU A 164 -16.33 -14.37 -2.45
CA LEU A 164 -15.86 -14.71 -3.78
C LEU A 164 -14.46 -15.36 -3.74
N THR A 165 -13.54 -14.80 -2.96
CA THR A 165 -12.18 -15.33 -2.83
C THR A 165 -12.20 -16.73 -2.21
N SER A 166 -13.01 -16.94 -1.17
CA SER A 166 -13.22 -18.26 -0.57
C SER A 166 -13.78 -19.28 -1.58
N LEU A 167 -14.73 -18.87 -2.42
CA LEU A 167 -15.27 -19.70 -3.50
C LEU A 167 -14.20 -20.07 -4.54
N LEU A 168 -13.41 -19.10 -5.01
CA LEU A 168 -12.32 -19.34 -5.96
C LEU A 168 -11.23 -20.26 -5.38
N PHE A 169 -11.01 -20.18 -4.06
CA PHE A 169 -10.13 -21.09 -3.34
C PHE A 169 -10.71 -22.50 -3.26
N TYR A 170 -12.01 -22.65 -2.99
CA TYR A 170 -12.69 -23.95 -2.99
C TYR A 170 -12.60 -24.65 -4.36
N TRP A 171 -12.75 -23.89 -5.45
CA TRP A 171 -12.61 -24.41 -6.83
C TRP A 171 -11.16 -24.70 -7.26
N GLY A 172 -10.15 -24.34 -6.47
CA GLY A 172 -8.76 -24.56 -6.84
C GLY A 172 -8.20 -23.55 -7.84
N ILE A 173 -8.92 -22.45 -8.13
CA ILE A 173 -8.51 -21.46 -9.15
C ILE A 173 -7.32 -20.65 -8.64
N ILE A 174 -7.42 -20.12 -7.41
CA ILE A 174 -6.32 -19.37 -6.78
C ILE A 174 -5.06 -20.21 -6.71
N GLN A 175 -5.18 -21.50 -6.33
CA GLN A 175 -4.06 -22.42 -6.21
C GLN A 175 -3.32 -22.59 -7.55
N LYS A 176 -4.04 -22.68 -8.67
CA LYS A 176 -3.44 -22.79 -10.01
C LYS A 176 -2.67 -21.53 -10.40
N VAL A 177 -3.28 -20.35 -10.20
CA VAL A 177 -2.67 -19.06 -10.53
C VAL A 177 -1.44 -18.81 -9.66
N VAL A 178 -1.58 -19.00 -8.35
CA VAL A 178 -0.49 -18.81 -7.38
C VAL A 178 0.65 -19.79 -7.63
N TRP A 179 0.36 -21.05 -7.99
CA TRP A 179 1.40 -22.01 -8.35
C TRP A 179 2.20 -21.57 -9.58
N ALA A 180 1.54 -21.05 -10.61
CA ALA A 180 2.21 -20.55 -11.82
C ALA A 180 3.14 -19.37 -11.51
N LEU A 181 2.67 -18.40 -10.72
CA LEU A 181 3.48 -17.26 -10.29
C LEU A 181 4.63 -17.67 -9.36
N ALA A 182 4.37 -18.58 -8.42
CA ALA A 182 5.39 -19.13 -7.54
C ALA A 182 6.47 -19.88 -8.33
N TRP A 183 6.10 -20.59 -9.40
CA TRP A 183 7.05 -21.22 -10.31
C TRP A 183 7.96 -20.18 -10.98
N VAL A 184 7.39 -19.07 -11.48
CA VAL A 184 8.15 -17.95 -12.05
C VAL A 184 9.12 -17.39 -11.01
N PHE A 185 8.66 -17.08 -9.79
CA PHE A 185 9.51 -16.53 -8.74
C PHE A 185 10.60 -17.51 -8.29
N THR A 186 10.27 -18.79 -8.10
CA THR A 186 11.24 -19.83 -7.73
C THR A 186 12.35 -19.96 -8.78
N LYS A 187 12.00 -19.90 -10.07
CA LYS A 187 12.97 -20.01 -11.18
C LYS A 187 13.79 -18.74 -11.36
N ALA A 188 13.14 -17.58 -11.43
CA ALA A 188 13.80 -16.31 -11.73
C ALA A 188 14.59 -15.76 -10.54
N LEU A 189 14.01 -15.81 -9.33
CA LEU A 189 14.56 -15.18 -8.13
C LEU A 189 15.32 -16.16 -7.22
N LYS A 190 15.32 -17.45 -7.56
CA LYS A 190 16.04 -18.53 -6.86
C LYS A 190 15.67 -18.64 -5.38
N ILE A 191 14.41 -18.39 -5.05
CA ILE A 191 13.83 -18.54 -3.71
C ILE A 191 13.23 -19.93 -3.51
N SER A 192 12.84 -20.27 -2.27
CA SER A 192 12.23 -21.56 -1.95
C SER A 192 10.79 -21.66 -2.47
N GLY A 193 10.29 -22.87 -2.68
CA GLY A 193 8.95 -23.08 -3.22
C GLY A 193 7.84 -22.61 -2.26
N ALA A 194 8.02 -22.84 -0.95
CA ALA A 194 7.06 -22.41 0.06
C ALA A 194 6.99 -20.88 0.18
N GLU A 195 8.13 -20.19 0.25
CA GLU A 195 8.11 -18.73 0.32
C GLU A 195 7.63 -18.09 -0.99
N ALA A 196 7.91 -18.70 -2.14
CA ALA A 196 7.39 -18.27 -3.44
C ALA A 196 5.86 -18.39 -3.51
N LEU A 197 5.29 -19.48 -3.01
CA LEU A 197 3.82 -19.67 -2.93
C LEU A 197 3.17 -18.61 -2.05
N SER A 198 3.75 -18.31 -0.89
CA SER A 198 3.20 -17.28 -0.01
C SER A 198 3.28 -15.88 -0.65
N VAL A 199 4.41 -15.51 -1.25
CA VAL A 199 4.52 -14.20 -1.91
C VAL A 199 3.61 -14.10 -3.14
N ALA A 200 3.47 -15.16 -3.94
CA ALA A 200 2.53 -15.19 -5.06
C ALA A 200 1.07 -15.15 -4.59
N GLY A 201 0.75 -15.84 -3.50
CA GLY A 201 -0.58 -15.81 -2.87
C GLY A 201 -0.95 -14.41 -2.39
N ASN A 202 0.01 -13.70 -1.80
CA ASN A 202 -0.14 -12.36 -1.26
C ASN A 202 -0.53 -11.29 -2.31
N ILE A 203 -0.34 -11.55 -3.61
CA ILE A 203 -0.83 -10.66 -4.68
C ILE A 203 -2.37 -10.58 -4.68
N PHE A 204 -3.04 -11.65 -4.23
CA PHE A 204 -4.51 -11.78 -4.25
C PHE A 204 -5.12 -11.92 -2.85
N LEU A 205 -4.40 -12.58 -1.95
CA LEU A 205 -4.83 -12.93 -0.59
C LEU A 205 -4.18 -12.01 0.43
N GLY A 206 -4.83 -11.84 1.58
CA GLY A 206 -4.29 -11.05 2.68
C GLY A 206 -3.11 -11.71 3.40
N GLN A 207 -2.43 -10.90 4.21
CA GLN A 207 -1.23 -11.29 4.98
C GLN A 207 -1.43 -12.47 5.96
N THR A 208 -2.67 -12.78 6.33
CA THR A 208 -3.02 -13.94 7.19
C THR A 208 -3.56 -15.14 6.41
N GLU A 209 -4.04 -14.91 5.19
CA GLU A 209 -4.67 -15.93 4.33
C GLU A 209 -3.62 -16.63 3.46
N SER A 210 -2.70 -15.87 2.87
CA SER A 210 -1.64 -16.45 2.04
C SER A 210 -0.79 -17.51 2.78
N PRO A 211 -0.38 -17.30 4.06
CA PRO A 211 0.34 -18.31 4.82
C PRO A 211 -0.42 -19.63 5.03
N LEU A 212 -1.76 -19.65 4.91
CA LEU A 212 -2.55 -20.88 4.99
C LEU A 212 -2.17 -21.88 3.90
N MET A 213 -1.83 -21.38 2.70
CA MET A 213 -1.44 -22.22 1.55
C MET A 213 -0.16 -23.03 1.80
N ILE A 214 0.66 -22.56 2.74
CA ILE A 214 1.95 -23.14 3.10
C ILE A 214 2.01 -23.58 4.56
N LYS A 215 0.86 -23.75 5.21
CA LYS A 215 0.74 -24.10 6.64
C LYS A 215 1.65 -25.27 7.04
N ALA A 216 1.70 -26.32 6.22
CA ALA A 216 2.50 -27.52 6.47
C ALA A 216 4.03 -27.26 6.54
N TYR A 217 4.51 -26.15 5.97
CA TYR A 217 5.92 -25.82 5.88
C TYR A 217 6.36 -24.75 6.89
N LEU A 218 5.44 -23.91 7.38
CA LEU A 218 5.75 -22.76 8.24
C LEU A 218 6.63 -23.13 9.44
N GLU A 219 6.35 -24.24 10.10
CA GLU A 219 7.12 -24.70 11.27
C GLU A 219 8.55 -25.11 10.94
N LYS A 220 8.87 -25.40 9.68
CA LYS A 220 10.19 -25.85 9.22
C LYS A 220 10.96 -24.78 8.45
N MET A 221 10.32 -23.67 8.11
CA MET A 221 10.96 -22.59 7.35
C MET A 221 12.16 -21.97 8.09
N SER A 222 13.18 -21.64 7.32
CA SER A 222 14.33 -20.87 7.76
C SER A 222 13.93 -19.44 8.15
N LYS A 223 14.86 -18.74 8.79
CA LYS A 223 14.66 -17.34 9.19
C LYS A 223 14.42 -16.41 8.01
N SER A 224 15.17 -16.60 6.91
CA SER A 224 15.02 -15.80 5.69
C SER A 224 13.67 -16.04 5.01
N GLU A 225 13.17 -17.27 5.07
CA GLU A 225 11.88 -17.65 4.53
C GLU A 225 10.72 -17.06 5.35
N ILE A 226 10.78 -17.15 6.67
CA ILE A 226 9.77 -16.53 7.55
C ILE A 226 9.74 -15.02 7.35
N LEU A 227 10.90 -14.35 7.22
CA LEU A 227 10.90 -12.92 6.94
C LEU A 227 10.21 -12.61 5.61
N LEU A 228 10.40 -13.41 4.57
CA LEU A 228 9.74 -13.18 3.29
C LEU A 228 8.22 -13.42 3.35
N VAL A 229 7.75 -14.44 4.07
CA VAL A 229 6.31 -14.64 4.32
C VAL A 229 5.70 -13.39 4.96
N MET A 230 6.35 -12.87 6.00
CA MET A 230 5.90 -11.67 6.69
C MET A 230 5.96 -10.41 5.81
N SER A 231 7.11 -10.17 5.17
CA SER A 231 7.35 -8.98 4.35
C SER A 231 6.48 -8.97 3.11
N GLY A 232 6.26 -10.13 2.49
CA GLY A 232 5.36 -10.29 1.35
C GLY A 232 3.93 -9.90 1.72
N GLY A 233 3.43 -10.34 2.88
CA GLY A 233 2.10 -9.96 3.36
C GLY A 233 1.98 -8.46 3.66
N MET A 234 3.05 -7.80 4.12
CA MET A 234 3.04 -6.35 4.36
C MET A 234 3.26 -5.52 3.08
N ALA A 235 3.90 -6.08 2.06
CA ALA A 235 4.18 -5.37 0.82
C ALA A 235 2.97 -5.30 -0.12
N THR A 236 2.09 -6.30 -0.06
CA THR A 236 0.95 -6.45 -0.98
C THR A 236 -0.38 -6.20 -0.27
N MET A 237 -1.49 -6.36 -1.00
CA MET A 237 -2.84 -6.13 -0.53
C MET A 237 -3.77 -7.26 -0.94
N ALA A 238 -4.80 -7.51 -0.14
CA ALA A 238 -5.84 -8.47 -0.46
C ALA A 238 -6.79 -7.93 -1.54
N GLY A 239 -7.33 -8.81 -2.39
CA GLY A 239 -8.30 -8.44 -3.43
C GLY A 239 -9.56 -7.76 -2.87
N GLY A 240 -10.01 -8.14 -1.67
CA GLY A 240 -11.20 -7.53 -1.06
C GLY A 240 -11.03 -6.07 -0.65
N VAL A 241 -9.84 -5.68 -0.19
CA VAL A 241 -9.54 -4.28 0.14
C VAL A 241 -9.13 -3.49 -1.10
N LEU A 242 -8.50 -4.13 -2.08
CA LEU A 242 -8.18 -3.54 -3.39
C LEU A 242 -9.42 -2.88 -4.03
N ALA A 243 -10.54 -3.60 -4.03
CA ALA A 243 -11.81 -3.12 -4.56
C ALA A 243 -12.36 -1.90 -3.79
N ALA A 244 -12.19 -1.88 -2.46
CA ALA A 244 -12.52 -0.73 -1.63
C ALA A 244 -11.71 0.52 -2.02
N TYR A 245 -10.42 0.38 -2.31
CA TYR A 245 -9.59 1.52 -2.72
C TYR A 245 -9.89 2.01 -4.13
N ILE A 246 -10.24 1.11 -5.04
CA ILE A 246 -10.76 1.48 -6.37
C ILE A 246 -12.00 2.36 -6.21
N ALA A 247 -12.93 1.97 -5.34
CA ALA A 247 -14.14 2.75 -5.07
C ALA A 247 -13.81 4.12 -4.44
N MET A 248 -12.91 4.18 -3.44
CA MET A 248 -12.51 5.44 -2.80
C MET A 248 -11.84 6.41 -3.76
N LEU A 249 -10.87 5.93 -4.55
CA LEU A 249 -10.07 6.80 -5.43
C LEU A 249 -10.81 7.14 -6.73
N GLY A 250 -11.61 6.20 -7.24
CA GLY A 250 -12.39 6.38 -8.46
C GLY A 250 -13.71 7.12 -8.27
N GLY A 251 -14.22 7.23 -7.04
CA GLY A 251 -15.52 7.85 -6.76
C GLY A 251 -16.63 7.14 -7.55
N ASP A 252 -17.54 7.89 -8.15
CA ASP A 252 -18.61 7.37 -9.03
C ASP A 252 -18.25 7.33 -10.52
N ASP A 253 -17.03 7.72 -10.89
CA ASP A 253 -16.55 7.75 -12.28
C ASP A 253 -15.97 6.37 -12.69
N PRO A 254 -16.60 5.65 -13.64
CA PRO A 254 -16.11 4.34 -14.09
C PRO A 254 -14.73 4.38 -14.75
N GLN A 255 -14.38 5.47 -15.45
CA GLN A 255 -13.07 5.60 -16.09
C GLN A 255 -11.97 5.77 -15.04
N MET A 256 -12.22 6.61 -14.03
CA MET A 256 -11.29 6.78 -12.91
C MET A 256 -11.15 5.51 -12.08
N ARG A 257 -12.25 4.77 -11.84
CA ARG A 257 -12.18 3.45 -11.18
C ARG A 257 -11.32 2.48 -11.98
N LEU A 258 -11.49 2.41 -13.30
CA LEU A 258 -10.68 1.55 -14.16
C LEU A 258 -9.19 1.95 -14.11
N GLU A 259 -8.92 3.24 -14.12
CA GLU A 259 -7.57 3.79 -14.07
C GLU A 259 -6.86 3.42 -12.75
N PHE A 260 -7.50 3.67 -11.61
CA PHE A 260 -6.93 3.25 -10.33
C PHE A 260 -6.87 1.73 -10.18
N ALA A 261 -7.81 0.98 -10.76
CA ALA A 261 -7.75 -0.48 -10.77
C ALA A 261 -6.50 -0.98 -11.50
N LYS A 262 -6.17 -0.42 -12.67
CA LYS A 262 -4.94 -0.70 -13.43
C LYS A 262 -3.70 -0.47 -12.57
N HIS A 263 -3.59 0.69 -11.93
CA HIS A 263 -2.43 1.03 -11.11
C HIS A 263 -2.31 0.21 -9.82
N LEU A 264 -3.41 -0.02 -9.11
CA LEU A 264 -3.39 -0.81 -7.87
C LEU A 264 -3.10 -2.29 -8.13
N LEU A 265 -3.62 -2.85 -9.23
CA LEU A 265 -3.28 -4.21 -9.67
C LEU A 265 -1.80 -4.32 -10.01
N ALA A 266 -1.27 -3.37 -10.79
CA ALA A 266 0.15 -3.31 -11.13
C ALA A 266 1.02 -3.17 -9.88
N ALA A 267 0.64 -2.31 -8.94
CA ALA A 267 1.32 -2.12 -7.66
C ALA A 267 1.38 -3.42 -6.85
N SER A 268 0.27 -4.17 -6.75
CA SER A 268 0.24 -5.46 -6.04
C SER A 268 1.18 -6.49 -6.69
N VAL A 269 1.20 -6.60 -8.02
CA VAL A 269 2.09 -7.52 -8.74
C VAL A 269 3.57 -7.11 -8.63
N MET A 270 3.87 -5.81 -8.70
CA MET A 270 5.23 -5.27 -8.55
C MET A 270 5.76 -5.40 -7.12
N ALA A 271 4.88 -5.33 -6.12
CA ALA A 271 5.25 -5.45 -4.72
C ALA A 271 5.82 -6.84 -4.38
N ALA A 272 5.42 -7.91 -5.07
CA ALA A 272 5.93 -9.27 -4.84
C ALA A 272 7.45 -9.40 -5.07
N PRO A 273 8.02 -9.10 -6.26
CA PRO A 273 9.47 -9.09 -6.46
C PRO A 273 10.18 -8.05 -5.58
N ALA A 274 9.55 -6.91 -5.28
CA ALA A 274 10.11 -5.90 -4.38
C ALA A 274 10.27 -6.43 -2.94
N ALA A 275 9.26 -7.13 -2.42
CA ALA A 275 9.30 -7.77 -1.11
C ALA A 275 10.40 -8.84 -1.05
N ILE A 276 10.59 -9.61 -2.13
CA ILE A 276 11.68 -10.58 -2.26
C ILE A 276 13.04 -9.86 -2.18
N VAL A 277 13.23 -8.77 -2.92
CA VAL A 277 14.45 -7.97 -2.87
C VAL A 277 14.78 -7.55 -1.44
N PHE A 278 13.88 -6.83 -0.77
CA PHE A 278 14.18 -6.26 0.54
C PHE A 278 14.23 -7.30 1.66
N SER A 279 13.37 -8.32 1.64
CA SER A 279 13.46 -9.42 2.61
C SER A 279 14.80 -10.14 2.53
N LYS A 280 15.26 -10.48 1.32
CA LYS A 280 16.55 -11.16 1.12
C LYS A 280 17.76 -10.27 1.37
N MET A 281 17.61 -8.95 1.29
CA MET A 281 18.64 -8.02 1.75
C MET A 281 18.69 -7.94 3.28
N LEU A 282 17.55 -7.83 3.96
CA LEU A 282 17.48 -7.67 5.41
C LEU A 282 17.91 -8.94 6.16
N VAL A 283 17.39 -10.11 5.75
CA VAL A 283 17.80 -11.41 6.28
C VAL A 283 18.18 -12.34 5.12
N PRO A 284 19.45 -12.30 4.69
CA PRO A 284 19.93 -13.15 3.61
C PRO A 284 19.85 -14.64 3.95
N PRO A 285 19.56 -15.51 2.97
CA PRO A 285 19.46 -16.95 3.21
C PRO A 285 20.83 -17.57 3.47
N THR A 286 20.94 -18.36 4.54
CA THR A 286 22.17 -19.08 4.91
C THR A 286 22.04 -20.60 4.81
N GLU A 287 20.80 -21.09 4.66
CA GLU A 287 20.46 -22.51 4.61
C GLU A 287 20.18 -22.95 3.16
N ALA A 288 20.26 -24.25 2.89
CA ALA A 288 19.96 -24.78 1.57
C ALA A 288 18.49 -24.55 1.19
N ILE A 289 18.26 -24.10 -0.04
CA ILE A 289 16.91 -23.72 -0.53
C ILE A 289 16.19 -24.96 -1.06
N ASN A 290 15.05 -25.31 -0.46
CA ASN A 290 14.13 -26.29 -1.02
C ASN A 290 13.25 -25.65 -2.10
N LYS A 291 13.45 -26.03 -3.36
CA LYS A 291 12.73 -25.48 -4.51
C LYS A 291 11.43 -26.21 -4.84
N GLN A 292 11.07 -27.24 -4.08
CA GLN A 292 9.84 -27.99 -4.30
C GLN A 292 8.64 -27.10 -3.98
N ILE A 293 7.73 -26.97 -4.95
CA ILE A 293 6.49 -26.21 -4.82
C ILE A 293 5.37 -27.21 -4.62
N GLU A 294 4.82 -27.27 -3.42
CA GLU A 294 3.70 -28.11 -3.07
C GLU A 294 2.65 -27.25 -2.37
N VAL A 295 1.47 -27.18 -2.97
CA VAL A 295 0.34 -26.38 -2.47
C VAL A 295 -0.50 -27.27 -1.58
N SER A 296 -0.88 -26.79 -0.39
CA SER A 296 -1.82 -27.54 0.45
C SER A 296 -3.11 -27.84 -0.32
N LYS A 297 -3.58 -29.08 -0.21
CA LYS A 297 -4.86 -29.53 -0.78
C LYS A 297 -6.04 -29.32 0.17
N ASP A 298 -5.80 -28.68 1.32
CA ASP A 298 -6.86 -28.34 2.27
C ASP A 298 -7.91 -27.46 1.57
N LYS A 299 -9.16 -27.93 1.57
CA LYS A 299 -10.28 -27.17 1.00
C LYS A 299 -10.86 -26.24 2.06
N ILE A 300 -11.25 -25.04 1.64
CA ILE A 300 -12.08 -24.16 2.46
C ILE A 300 -13.54 -24.56 2.24
N GLY A 301 -14.18 -25.08 3.27
CA GLY A 301 -15.57 -25.54 3.20
C GLY A 301 -15.74 -26.94 2.58
N SER A 302 -16.84 -27.58 2.94
CA SER A 302 -17.26 -28.90 2.48
C SER A 302 -17.89 -28.87 1.08
N ASN A 303 -18.60 -27.79 0.75
CA ASN A 303 -19.30 -27.57 -0.51
C ASN A 303 -19.28 -26.09 -0.93
N VAL A 304 -19.79 -25.77 -2.12
CA VAL A 304 -19.81 -24.40 -2.67
C VAL A 304 -20.51 -23.40 -1.74
N LEU A 305 -21.69 -23.75 -1.20
CA LEU A 305 -22.44 -22.86 -0.31
C LEU A 305 -21.72 -22.67 1.02
N ASP A 306 -21.11 -23.72 1.54
CA ASP A 306 -20.30 -23.67 2.75
C ASP A 306 -19.06 -22.77 2.55
N ALA A 307 -18.36 -22.89 1.42
CA ALA A 307 -17.23 -22.03 1.08
C ALA A 307 -17.65 -20.54 1.01
N ILE A 308 -18.77 -20.23 0.35
CA ILE A 308 -19.32 -18.88 0.28
C ILE A 308 -19.67 -18.38 1.69
N THR A 309 -20.38 -19.18 2.49
CA THR A 309 -20.84 -18.80 3.84
C THR A 309 -19.68 -18.52 4.80
N ASN A 310 -18.64 -19.37 4.76
CA ASN A 310 -17.42 -19.15 5.54
C ASN A 310 -16.71 -17.87 5.09
N GLY A 311 -16.57 -17.66 3.77
CA GLY A 311 -15.97 -16.45 3.23
C GLY A 311 -16.75 -15.19 3.60
N THR A 312 -18.08 -15.22 3.55
CA THR A 312 -18.95 -14.12 3.99
C THR A 312 -18.74 -13.80 5.46
N SER A 313 -18.70 -14.81 6.33
CA SER A 313 -18.52 -14.63 7.77
C SER A 313 -17.15 -14.04 8.12
N GLU A 314 -16.09 -14.50 7.47
CA GLU A 314 -14.76 -13.88 7.59
C GLU A 314 -14.74 -12.45 7.04
N GLY A 315 -15.44 -12.21 5.93
CA GLY A 315 -15.62 -10.88 5.35
C GLY A 315 -16.33 -9.91 6.27
N VAL A 316 -17.37 -10.34 7.00
CA VAL A 316 -18.06 -9.54 8.01
C VAL A 316 -17.14 -9.17 9.14
N LYS A 317 -16.39 -10.14 9.69
CA LYS A 317 -15.40 -9.85 10.75
C LYS A 317 -14.37 -8.84 10.27
N LEU A 318 -13.86 -9.00 9.04
CA LEU A 318 -12.91 -8.07 8.45
C LEU A 318 -13.52 -6.67 8.28
N ALA A 319 -14.72 -6.56 7.73
CA ALA A 319 -15.42 -5.29 7.54
C ALA A 319 -15.68 -4.55 8.86
N VAL A 320 -16.16 -5.25 9.88
CA VAL A 320 -16.38 -4.68 11.23
C VAL A 320 -15.07 -4.23 11.86
N ASN A 321 -14.01 -5.03 11.74
CA ASN A 321 -12.68 -4.65 12.24
C ASN A 321 -12.15 -3.40 11.54
N VAL A 322 -12.31 -3.28 10.22
CA VAL A 322 -11.94 -2.09 9.46
C VAL A 322 -12.75 -0.88 9.95
N ALA A 323 -14.07 -0.99 10.07
CA ALA A 323 -14.92 0.10 10.55
C ALA A 323 -14.53 0.59 11.95
N ALA A 324 -14.38 -0.34 12.91
CA ALA A 324 -14.01 -0.03 14.29
C ALA A 324 -12.61 0.59 14.39
N MET A 325 -11.66 0.06 13.61
CA MET A 325 -10.29 0.57 13.56
C MET A 325 -10.25 1.99 12.99
N LEU A 326 -10.98 2.28 11.92
CA LEU A 326 -11.07 3.60 11.32
C LEU A 326 -11.64 4.63 12.30
N LEU A 327 -12.79 4.33 12.90
CA LEU A 327 -13.41 5.19 13.91
C LEU A 327 -12.43 5.50 15.04
N THR A 328 -11.78 4.46 15.57
CA THR A 328 -10.84 4.58 16.70
C THR A 328 -9.62 5.42 16.33
N PHE A 329 -8.98 5.17 15.17
CA PHE A 329 -7.80 5.91 14.79
C PHE A 329 -8.09 7.36 14.41
N ILE A 330 -9.19 7.65 13.72
CA ILE A 330 -9.58 9.04 13.43
C ILE A 330 -9.81 9.81 14.74
N ALA A 331 -10.47 9.20 15.73
CA ALA A 331 -10.64 9.81 17.05
C ALA A 331 -9.29 10.04 17.75
N PHE A 332 -8.36 9.09 17.67
CA PHE A 332 -7.02 9.26 18.22
C PHE A 332 -6.21 10.34 17.51
N ILE A 333 -6.32 10.48 16.20
CA ILE A 333 -5.68 11.57 15.43
C ILE A 333 -6.24 12.91 15.91
N ALA A 334 -7.56 13.04 16.01
CA ALA A 334 -8.22 14.26 16.47
C ALA A 334 -7.78 14.63 17.90
N MET A 335 -7.74 13.63 18.79
CA MET A 335 -7.25 13.81 20.16
C MET A 335 -5.78 14.20 20.21
N PHE A 336 -4.93 13.54 19.41
CA PHE A 336 -3.51 13.85 19.33
C PHE A 336 -3.30 15.28 18.83
N ASN A 337 -3.97 15.67 17.73
CA ASN A 337 -3.91 17.01 17.16
C ASN A 337 -4.37 18.07 18.17
N PHE A 338 -5.43 17.82 18.93
CA PHE A 338 -5.84 18.71 20.00
C PHE A 338 -4.75 18.89 21.05
N ILE A 339 -4.13 17.79 21.52
CA ILE A 339 -3.07 17.83 22.53
C ILE A 339 -1.83 18.56 22.01
N VAL A 340 -1.32 18.19 20.83
CA VAL A 340 -0.10 18.82 20.29
C VAL A 340 -0.36 20.25 19.82
N GLY A 341 -1.56 20.56 19.34
CA GLY A 341 -1.98 21.91 19.03
C GLY A 341 -1.92 22.82 20.26
N LYS A 342 -2.40 22.34 21.43
CA LYS A 342 -2.28 23.06 22.71
C LYS A 342 -0.83 23.25 23.16
N VAL A 343 0.04 22.25 22.97
CA VAL A 343 1.48 22.40 23.23
C VAL A 343 2.10 23.44 22.30
N GLY A 344 1.66 23.45 21.04
CA GLY A 344 2.05 24.42 20.04
C GLY A 344 1.50 25.83 20.26
N GLU A 345 0.43 26.01 21.06
CA GLU A 345 -0.07 27.31 21.53
C GLU A 345 0.72 27.81 22.74
N TRP A 346 1.15 26.91 23.64
CA TRP A 346 1.96 27.26 24.81
C TRP A 346 3.39 27.65 24.44
N THR A 347 3.85 27.19 23.28
CA THR A 347 5.09 27.60 22.64
C THR A 347 4.73 28.55 21.51
N SER A 348 5.58 29.48 21.07
CA SER A 348 5.28 30.30 19.87
C SER A 348 5.36 29.49 18.56
N LEU A 349 5.19 28.16 18.65
CA LEU A 349 5.49 27.21 17.59
C LEU A 349 4.37 27.16 16.56
N ASN A 350 3.10 27.29 16.97
CA ASN A 350 1.99 27.36 16.02
C ASN A 350 2.13 28.57 15.10
N ASP A 351 2.43 29.76 15.65
CA ASP A 351 2.63 30.97 14.84
C ASP A 351 3.80 30.79 13.85
N LEU A 352 4.92 30.22 14.31
CA LEU A 352 6.06 29.90 13.44
C LEU A 352 5.73 28.86 12.36
N ILE A 353 4.85 27.90 12.65
CA ILE A 353 4.39 26.91 11.67
C ILE A 353 3.47 27.58 10.66
N VAL A 354 2.50 28.39 11.09
CA VAL A 354 1.61 29.11 10.19
C VAL A 354 2.40 30.01 9.25
N GLU A 355 3.32 30.81 9.80
CA GLU A 355 4.20 31.68 9.01
C GLU A 355 5.14 30.87 8.11
N GLY A 356 5.83 29.87 8.66
CA GLY A 356 6.80 29.05 7.93
C GLY A 356 6.20 28.12 6.87
N THR A 357 4.89 27.87 6.93
CA THR A 357 4.16 27.09 5.93
C THR A 357 3.26 27.92 5.03
N ASN A 358 3.31 29.25 5.15
CA ASN A 358 2.42 30.18 4.43
C ASN A 358 0.94 29.82 4.60
N GLY A 359 0.52 29.49 5.83
CA GLY A 359 -0.86 29.12 6.14
C GLY A 359 -1.31 27.74 5.65
N LYS A 360 -0.41 26.88 5.13
CA LYS A 360 -0.78 25.50 4.75
C LYS A 360 -1.10 24.61 5.94
N TYR A 361 -0.61 24.94 7.12
CA TYR A 361 -0.92 24.28 8.37
C TYR A 361 -1.27 25.32 9.42
N ASP A 362 -2.38 25.13 10.12
CA ASP A 362 -2.88 26.03 11.17
C ASP A 362 -2.10 25.91 12.50
N GLY A 363 -1.10 25.03 12.55
CA GLY A 363 -0.27 24.80 13.71
C GLY A 363 0.30 23.38 13.78
N LEU A 364 0.80 23.00 14.95
CA LEU A 364 1.37 21.69 15.20
C LEU A 364 0.27 20.62 15.15
N SER A 365 0.42 19.66 14.24
CA SER A 365 -0.48 18.52 14.06
C SER A 365 0.30 17.25 13.74
N LEU A 366 -0.33 16.09 13.88
CA LEU A 366 0.23 14.82 13.43
C LEU A 366 0.60 14.89 11.93
N GLN A 367 -0.28 15.48 11.14
CA GLN A 367 -0.12 15.64 9.69
C GLN A 367 1.12 16.47 9.35
N PHE A 368 1.33 17.58 10.07
CA PHE A 368 2.53 18.41 9.94
C PHE A 368 3.80 17.59 10.27
N ILE A 369 3.81 16.93 11.44
CA ILE A 369 4.96 16.15 11.91
C ILE A 369 5.33 15.06 10.88
N LEU A 370 4.34 14.31 10.40
CA LEU A 370 4.56 13.23 9.44
C LEU A 370 5.01 13.75 8.07
N GLY A 371 4.37 14.82 7.58
CA GLY A 371 4.71 15.44 6.31
C GLY A 371 6.18 15.86 6.25
N TYR A 372 6.62 16.64 7.23
CA TYR A 372 8.00 17.12 7.27
C TYR A 372 9.02 16.02 7.63
N THR A 373 8.64 15.00 8.41
CA THR A 373 9.51 13.87 8.73
C THR A 373 9.86 13.04 7.49
N PHE A 374 8.88 12.79 6.62
CA PHE A 374 9.06 11.93 5.44
C PHE A 374 9.33 12.70 4.15
N ALA A 375 9.17 14.04 4.13
CA ALA A 375 9.47 14.89 2.99
C ALA A 375 10.84 14.63 2.34
N PRO A 376 11.96 14.52 3.10
CA PRO A 376 13.26 14.25 2.49
C PRO A 376 13.30 12.94 1.69
N LEU A 377 12.63 11.90 2.20
CA LEU A 377 12.54 10.62 1.50
C LEU A 377 11.65 10.73 0.25
N MET A 378 10.53 11.46 0.33
CA MET A 378 9.64 11.69 -0.81
C MET A 378 10.35 12.46 -1.93
N TRP A 379 11.19 13.43 -1.56
CA TRP A 379 12.05 14.12 -2.52
C TRP A 379 13.00 13.13 -3.22
N LEU A 380 13.67 12.25 -2.46
CA LEU A 380 14.65 11.31 -3.00
C LEU A 380 14.02 10.29 -3.96
N ILE A 381 12.81 9.81 -3.69
CA ILE A 381 12.13 8.83 -4.54
C ILE A 381 11.44 9.44 -5.78
N GLY A 382 11.52 10.76 -5.96
CA GLY A 382 11.09 11.42 -7.19
C GLY A 382 9.67 12.01 -7.19
N VAL A 383 9.06 12.22 -6.01
CA VAL A 383 7.79 12.96 -5.89
C VAL A 383 7.99 14.41 -6.34
N SER A 384 6.97 14.98 -6.99
CA SER A 384 7.00 16.35 -7.48
C SER A 384 7.19 17.35 -6.33
N PRO A 385 8.08 18.36 -6.45
CA PRO A 385 8.48 19.23 -5.35
C PRO A 385 7.33 19.81 -4.53
N GLU A 386 6.24 20.17 -5.20
CA GLU A 386 5.07 20.83 -4.62
C GLU A 386 4.29 19.89 -3.68
N ASP A 387 4.36 18.58 -3.94
CA ASP A 387 3.56 17.56 -3.27
C ASP A 387 4.35 16.76 -2.22
N ILE A 388 5.66 17.02 -2.06
CA ILE A 388 6.57 16.22 -1.23
C ILE A 388 6.11 16.09 0.22
N ILE A 389 5.64 17.18 0.81
CA ILE A 389 5.18 17.22 2.21
C ILE A 389 3.87 16.43 2.33
N VAL A 390 2.95 16.62 1.37
CA VAL A 390 1.64 15.96 1.34
C VAL A 390 1.79 14.46 1.17
N VAL A 391 2.63 14.00 0.23
CA VAL A 391 2.90 12.57 0.04
C VAL A 391 3.69 12.00 1.23
N GLY A 392 4.53 12.81 1.88
CA GLY A 392 5.23 12.42 3.11
C GLY A 392 4.27 12.14 4.25
N ARG A 393 3.23 12.97 4.39
CA ARG A 393 2.13 12.77 5.34
C ARG A 393 1.42 11.44 5.06
N LEU A 394 1.08 11.15 3.80
CA LEU A 394 0.41 9.90 3.40
C LEU A 394 1.23 8.66 3.78
N LEU A 395 2.55 8.68 3.57
CA LEU A 395 3.43 7.60 4.03
C LEU A 395 3.39 7.46 5.56
N GLY A 396 3.44 8.57 6.30
CA GLY A 396 3.38 8.54 7.76
C GLY A 396 2.05 7.98 8.29
N GLU A 397 0.93 8.41 7.72
CA GLU A 397 -0.41 7.91 8.06
C GLU A 397 -0.50 6.41 7.80
N LYS A 398 -0.01 5.93 6.65
CA LYS A 398 0.11 4.50 6.36
C LYS A 398 0.83 3.75 7.47
N LEU A 399 2.03 4.22 7.85
CA LEU A 399 2.92 3.48 8.75
C LEU A 399 2.38 3.43 10.18
N ILE A 400 1.92 4.57 10.71
CA ILE A 400 1.48 4.71 12.10
C ILE A 400 0.08 4.15 12.30
N LEU A 401 -0.79 4.38 11.33
CA LEU A 401 -2.19 4.00 11.38
C LEU A 401 -2.38 2.78 10.48
N THR A 402 -2.88 2.99 9.27
CA THR A 402 -3.08 1.98 8.24
C THR A 402 -3.09 2.63 6.86
N GLU A 403 -2.86 1.81 5.84
CA GLU A 403 -3.05 2.19 4.44
C GLU A 403 -4.49 2.61 4.12
N PHE A 404 -5.48 2.09 4.85
CA PHE A 404 -6.87 2.53 4.73
C PHE A 404 -7.03 4.02 5.04
N ILE A 405 -6.46 4.50 6.15
CA ILE A 405 -6.46 5.93 6.48
C ILE A 405 -5.70 6.72 5.40
N GLY A 406 -4.54 6.22 4.97
CA GLY A 406 -3.78 6.86 3.90
C GLY A 406 -4.57 7.01 2.59
N TYR A 407 -5.37 6.00 2.19
CA TYR A 407 -6.20 6.08 0.99
C TYR A 407 -7.39 7.03 1.13
N ILE A 408 -7.99 7.13 2.32
CA ILE A 408 -9.03 8.12 2.61
C ILE A 408 -8.43 9.53 2.47
N SER A 409 -7.30 9.80 3.14
CA SER A 409 -6.59 11.08 3.02
C SER A 409 -6.22 11.37 1.58
N LEU A 410 -5.72 10.39 0.81
CA LEU A 410 -5.40 10.58 -0.60
C LEU A 410 -6.64 10.95 -1.43
N ALA A 411 -7.78 10.30 -1.19
CA ALA A 411 -9.03 10.60 -1.88
C ALA A 411 -9.53 12.03 -1.55
N GLU A 412 -9.46 12.44 -0.28
CA GLU A 412 -9.82 13.79 0.18
C GLU A 412 -8.89 14.85 -0.43
N LEU A 413 -7.58 14.66 -0.33
CA LEU A 413 -6.57 15.58 -0.87
C LEU A 413 -6.65 15.72 -2.39
N LYS A 414 -6.96 14.63 -3.10
CA LYS A 414 -7.21 14.63 -4.54
C LYS A 414 -8.47 15.44 -4.87
N THR A 415 -9.56 15.21 -4.15
CA THR A 415 -10.84 15.89 -4.39
C THR A 415 -10.75 17.39 -4.07
N ALA A 416 -9.97 17.76 -3.06
CA ALA A 416 -9.69 19.14 -2.69
C ALA A 416 -8.69 19.85 -3.62
N GLY A 417 -8.11 19.15 -4.61
CA GLY A 417 -7.12 19.75 -5.53
C GLY A 417 -5.78 20.10 -4.88
N ILE A 418 -5.47 19.56 -3.70
CA ILE A 418 -4.23 19.87 -2.96
C ILE A 418 -3.02 19.20 -3.62
N LEU A 419 -3.19 17.99 -4.17
CA LEU A 419 -2.15 17.33 -4.95
C LEU A 419 -2.11 17.92 -6.36
N SER A 420 -1.06 18.69 -6.64
CA SER A 420 -0.96 19.51 -7.84
C SER A 420 -0.57 18.71 -9.09
N ASN A 421 0.15 17.60 -8.89
CA ASN A 421 0.70 16.81 -9.98
C ASN A 421 0.06 15.39 -10.07
N PRO A 422 -0.51 15.01 -11.23
CA PRO A 422 -1.00 13.65 -11.51
C PRO A 422 -0.01 12.55 -11.14
N LYS A 423 1.29 12.77 -11.40
CA LYS A 423 2.37 11.86 -11.06
C LYS A 423 2.40 11.57 -9.56
N SER A 424 2.22 12.57 -8.71
CA SER A 424 2.23 12.42 -7.26
C SER A 424 1.03 11.60 -6.77
N VAL A 425 -0.13 11.73 -7.40
CA VAL A 425 -1.33 10.91 -7.10
C VAL A 425 -1.07 9.44 -7.41
N ILE A 426 -0.50 9.15 -8.58
CA ILE A 426 -0.15 7.78 -8.97
C ILE A 426 0.97 7.23 -8.07
N MET A 427 2.04 8.00 -7.81
CA MET A 427 3.09 7.58 -6.88
C MET A 427 2.53 7.31 -5.48
N ALA A 428 1.68 8.18 -4.94
CA ALA A 428 1.03 7.98 -3.65
C ALA A 428 0.18 6.70 -3.64
N THR A 429 -0.51 6.38 -4.73
CA THR A 429 -1.24 5.11 -4.89
C THR A 429 -0.31 3.89 -4.72
N TYR A 430 0.89 3.92 -5.31
CA TYR A 430 1.88 2.85 -5.13
C TYR A 430 2.54 2.85 -3.75
N ILE A 431 2.77 4.02 -3.16
CA ILE A 431 3.33 4.16 -1.80
C ILE A 431 2.36 3.58 -0.78
N LEU A 432 1.06 3.83 -0.93
CA LEU A 432 0.01 3.33 -0.05
C LEU A 432 -0.29 1.86 -0.27
N CYS A 433 0.01 1.33 -1.47
CA CYS A 433 -0.17 -0.08 -1.77
C CYS A 433 0.67 -0.98 -0.84
N GLY A 434 0.00 -1.68 0.09
CA GLY A 434 0.60 -2.66 0.98
C GLY A 434 0.20 -2.49 2.45
N PHE A 435 0.08 -3.59 3.19
CA PHE A 435 -0.26 -3.62 4.62
C PHE A 435 0.88 -3.25 5.58
N ALA A 436 1.94 -2.57 5.13
CA ALA A 436 3.09 -2.23 5.97
C ALA A 436 2.74 -1.11 6.96
N ASN A 437 2.29 -1.49 8.16
CA ASN A 437 1.98 -0.61 9.29
C ASN A 437 2.23 -1.34 10.64
N PHE A 438 2.32 -0.60 11.75
CA PHE A 438 2.62 -1.22 13.06
C PHE A 438 1.55 -2.23 13.50
N SER A 439 0.28 -1.99 13.17
CA SER A 439 -0.83 -2.89 13.50
C SER A 439 -0.69 -4.26 12.81
N SER A 440 -0.18 -4.28 11.57
CA SER A 440 0.07 -5.51 10.80
C SER A 440 1.09 -6.43 11.45
N ILE A 441 2.03 -5.91 12.28
CA ILE A 441 2.93 -6.76 13.07
C ILE A 441 2.10 -7.64 14.03
N GLY A 442 1.14 -7.03 14.74
CA GLY A 442 0.23 -7.75 15.63
C GLY A 442 -0.64 -8.75 14.89
N ILE A 443 -1.20 -8.36 13.74
CA ILE A 443 -2.02 -9.22 12.88
C ILE A 443 -1.23 -10.46 12.42
N GLN A 444 0.02 -10.29 12.00
CA GLN A 444 0.85 -11.42 11.55
C GLN A 444 1.31 -12.32 12.70
N ILE A 445 1.66 -11.76 13.86
CA ILE A 445 2.00 -12.57 15.05
C ILE A 445 0.80 -13.41 15.47
N GLY A 446 -0.41 -12.85 15.42
CA GLY A 446 -1.66 -13.57 15.71
C GLY A 446 -1.98 -14.62 14.66
N GLY A 447 -2.10 -14.21 13.39
CA GLY A 447 -2.53 -15.06 12.29
C GLY A 447 -1.52 -16.15 11.94
N ILE A 448 -0.28 -15.77 11.61
CA ILE A 448 0.78 -16.75 11.27
C ILE A 448 1.17 -17.56 12.51
N GLY A 449 1.18 -16.94 13.70
CA GLY A 449 1.48 -17.64 14.95
C GLY A 449 0.43 -18.67 15.35
N ALA A 450 -0.83 -18.52 14.91
CA ALA A 450 -1.85 -19.56 15.08
C ALA A 450 -1.63 -20.77 14.14
N LEU A 451 -1.03 -20.53 12.97
CA LEU A 451 -0.69 -21.58 12.00
C LEU A 451 0.62 -22.30 12.36
N ALA A 452 1.57 -21.60 12.97
CA ALA A 452 2.86 -22.12 13.40
C ALA A 452 3.24 -21.59 14.80
N PRO A 453 2.65 -22.18 15.88
CA PRO A 453 2.90 -21.76 17.25
C PRO A 453 4.38 -21.74 17.65
N GLY A 454 5.19 -22.69 17.13
CA GLY A 454 6.63 -22.78 17.39
C GLY A 454 7.43 -21.60 16.83
N ARG A 455 6.86 -20.82 15.92
CA ARG A 455 7.51 -19.66 15.29
C ARG A 455 7.10 -18.31 15.87
N ARG A 456 6.18 -18.26 16.85
CA ARG A 456 5.64 -16.99 17.39
C ARG A 456 6.72 -16.03 17.92
N VAL A 457 7.77 -16.54 18.58
CA VAL A 457 8.90 -15.72 19.05
C VAL A 457 9.68 -15.11 17.88
N LEU A 458 9.88 -15.89 16.81
CA LEU A 458 10.57 -15.42 15.61
C LEU A 458 9.74 -14.35 14.88
N LEU A 459 8.43 -14.56 14.75
CA LEU A 459 7.51 -13.58 14.15
C LEU A 459 7.57 -12.25 14.90
N SER A 460 7.52 -12.27 16.23
CA SER A 460 7.65 -11.07 17.06
C SER A 460 8.99 -10.35 16.83
N LYS A 461 10.10 -11.10 16.80
CA LYS A 461 11.44 -10.55 16.52
C LYS A 461 11.55 -9.94 15.12
N TYR A 462 10.84 -10.48 14.14
CA TYR A 462 10.90 -10.07 12.74
C TYR A 462 9.80 -9.09 12.32
N GLY A 463 8.89 -8.70 13.22
CA GLY A 463 7.86 -7.70 12.94
C GLY A 463 8.41 -6.40 12.34
N MET A 464 9.38 -5.77 13.02
CA MET A 464 9.97 -4.51 12.55
C MET A 464 10.79 -4.67 11.25
N PRO A 465 11.65 -5.71 11.09
CA PRO A 465 12.27 -6.01 9.80
C PRO A 465 11.27 -6.24 8.65
N ALA A 466 10.16 -6.94 8.91
CA ALA A 466 9.13 -7.22 7.91
C ALA A 466 8.40 -5.93 7.49
N LEU A 467 8.05 -5.08 8.46
CA LEU A 467 7.50 -3.75 8.24
C LEU A 467 8.42 -2.95 7.32
N LEU A 468 9.70 -2.86 7.67
CA LEU A 468 10.68 -2.11 6.88
C LEU A 468 10.79 -2.66 5.44
N ALA A 469 10.86 -3.98 5.25
CA ALA A 469 10.88 -4.57 3.92
C ALA A 469 9.61 -4.28 3.12
N GLY A 470 8.43 -4.38 3.74
CA GLY A 470 7.15 -4.06 3.11
C GLY A 470 7.06 -2.59 2.69
N THR A 471 7.50 -1.66 3.56
CA THR A 471 7.56 -0.24 3.25
C THR A 471 8.51 0.04 2.09
N LEU A 472 9.75 -0.47 2.15
CA LEU A 472 10.73 -0.30 1.08
C LEU A 472 10.26 -0.90 -0.25
N ALA A 473 9.49 -2.00 -0.21
CA ALA A 473 8.90 -2.61 -1.41
C ALA A 473 7.89 -1.68 -2.10
N SER A 474 6.96 -1.10 -1.34
CA SER A 474 5.99 -0.12 -1.87
C SER A 474 6.68 1.16 -2.39
N LEU A 475 7.67 1.68 -1.65
CA LEU A 475 8.46 2.85 -2.07
C LEU A 475 9.29 2.58 -3.33
N MET A 476 9.87 1.39 -3.47
CA MET A 476 10.63 1.02 -4.67
C MET A 476 9.72 0.95 -5.90
N SER A 477 8.53 0.37 -5.75
CA SER A 477 7.54 0.30 -6.83
C SER A 477 7.11 1.71 -7.27
N ALA A 478 6.82 2.59 -6.30
CA ALA A 478 6.48 3.98 -6.57
C ALA A 478 7.63 4.77 -7.22
N THR A 479 8.88 4.58 -6.76
CA THR A 479 10.08 5.18 -7.36
C THR A 479 10.20 4.80 -8.83
N ILE A 480 10.04 3.52 -9.16
CA ILE A 480 10.15 3.03 -10.53
C ILE A 480 9.06 3.64 -11.42
N ILE A 481 7.81 3.67 -10.96
CA ILE A 481 6.70 4.30 -11.70
C ILE A 481 6.94 5.79 -11.90
N GLY A 482 7.30 6.52 -10.83
CA GLY A 482 7.58 7.95 -10.90
C GLY A 482 8.79 8.30 -11.76
N MET A 483 9.77 7.41 -11.86
CA MET A 483 10.93 7.57 -12.75
C MET A 483 10.52 7.42 -14.22
N ILE A 484 9.56 6.56 -14.52
CA ILE A 484 9.14 6.23 -15.88
C ILE A 484 8.10 7.23 -16.41
N MET A 485 7.17 7.69 -15.56
CA MET A 485 6.13 8.66 -15.92
C MET A 485 6.64 10.12 -16.01
N GLY A 486 7.86 10.38 -15.54
CA GLY A 486 8.37 11.73 -15.27
C GLY A 486 9.28 12.31 -16.33
#